data_AF-S5LW96-F1
#
_entry.id   AF-S5LW96-F1
#
_cell.length_a   1.000
_cell.length_b   1.000
_cell.length_c   1.000
_cell.angle_alpha   90.00
_cell.angle_beta   90.00
_cell.angle_gamma   90.00
#
_symmetry.space_group_name_H-M   'P 1'
#
loop_
_entity.id
_entity.type
_entity.pdbx_description
1 polymer ?
#
loop_
_entity_poly.entity_id
_entity_poly.type
_entity_poly.pdbx_seq_one_letter_code
_entity_poly.pdbx_strand_id
1 'polypeptide(L)'
;MNIEKKQKIAKKINPKNDLIGSAITLSIVYIFRIIIIAFWIIAPIIFALIIAFDDGIRNLINYINSLIFYKPGEIYDVGINNLVIWIIAPFFWVFNVLIMLFFVVIPFFKKSSWRKKAYLSFNFIFWSLLFIAIIYAIWLTIPFYKHEAEVGSGESIENNNVIDFYWSSLNLTFNPFSGWMIALQSIYVVLFIFGIFLIFESDMLRKLKLDYYRFTVNRKNNSLMNQVLEGKINFGDYEAKDLNSEIKRLKNELTIEAREQRVQKRLNELEERANRKNAKKFKNKKETKL
;
A
#
# COMPACT_ATOMS: atom_id res chain seq x y z
N MET A 1 21.25 -18.11 33.85
CA MET A 1 21.87 -17.82 32.52
C MET A 1 23.11 -16.96 32.74
N ASN A 2 24.27 -17.36 32.20
CA ASN A 2 25.58 -16.82 32.60
C ASN A 2 25.77 -15.33 32.19
N ILE A 3 26.34 -14.51 33.09
CA ILE A 3 26.57 -13.06 32.92
C ILE A 3 27.40 -12.78 31.64
N GLU A 4 28.32 -13.69 31.33
CA GLU A 4 29.15 -13.67 30.12
C GLU A 4 28.34 -13.69 28.81
N LYS A 5 27.18 -14.39 28.79
CA LYS A 5 26.29 -14.43 27.61
C LYS A 5 25.63 -13.07 27.39
N LYS A 6 25.21 -12.39 28.47
CA LYS A 6 24.64 -11.03 28.40
C LYS A 6 25.69 -10.02 27.90
N GLN A 7 26.93 -10.12 28.40
CA GLN A 7 28.03 -9.24 27.99
C GLN A 7 28.47 -9.47 26.53
N LYS A 8 28.52 -10.71 26.05
CA LYS A 8 28.79 -11.04 24.63
C LYS A 8 27.72 -10.49 23.70
N ILE A 9 26.45 -10.51 24.10
CA ILE A 9 25.34 -9.91 23.33
C ILE A 9 25.46 -8.38 23.31
N ALA A 10 25.79 -7.76 24.44
CA ALA A 10 25.95 -6.30 24.56
C ALA A 10 27.11 -5.75 23.72
N LYS A 11 28.24 -6.47 23.62
CA LYS A 11 29.39 -6.08 22.76
C LYS A 11 29.10 -6.18 21.26
N LYS A 12 28.15 -7.03 20.85
CA LYS A 12 27.77 -7.23 19.43
C LYS A 12 26.84 -6.13 18.89
N ILE A 13 26.34 -5.25 19.76
CA ILE A 13 25.47 -4.12 19.39
C ILE A 13 26.39 -2.92 19.19
N ASN A 14 26.91 -2.76 17.97
CA ASN A 14 27.73 -1.61 17.62
C ASN A 14 26.82 -0.40 17.35
N PRO A 15 26.85 0.69 18.17
CA PRO A 15 25.86 1.76 18.10
C PRO A 15 26.14 2.83 17.03
N LYS A 16 27.34 2.83 16.43
CA LYS A 16 27.83 3.97 15.63
C LYS A 16 27.21 4.13 14.23
N ASN A 17 26.63 3.09 13.63
CA ASN A 17 26.05 3.16 12.28
C ASN A 17 24.52 3.32 12.23
N ASP A 18 23.84 3.37 13.38
CA ASP A 18 22.37 3.24 13.49
C ASP A 18 21.60 4.57 13.63
N LEU A 19 22.27 5.72 13.67
CA LEU A 19 21.65 6.99 14.10
C LEU A 19 21.39 7.97 12.96
N ILE A 20 22.36 8.26 12.10
CA ILE A 20 22.26 9.35 11.11
C ILE A 20 21.47 8.93 9.86
N GLY A 21 21.64 7.69 9.39
CA GLY A 21 20.83 7.14 8.29
C GLY A 21 19.36 6.89 8.66
N SER A 22 19.04 6.84 9.97
CA SER A 22 17.71 6.45 10.45
C SER A 22 16.67 7.57 10.39
N ALA A 23 17.05 8.83 10.57
CA ALA A 23 16.08 9.94 10.60
C ALA A 23 15.56 10.28 9.19
N ILE A 24 16.46 10.44 8.21
CA ILE A 24 16.11 10.76 6.82
C ILE A 24 15.23 9.67 6.21
N THR A 25 15.63 8.40 6.36
CA THR A 25 14.87 7.27 5.82
C THR A 25 13.51 7.11 6.50
N LEU A 26 13.41 7.36 7.81
CA LEU A 26 12.14 7.34 8.52
C LEU A 26 11.22 8.49 8.06
N SER A 27 11.75 9.70 7.87
CA SER A 27 11.00 10.84 7.32
C SER A 27 10.46 10.53 5.93
N ILE A 28 11.27 9.93 5.04
CA ILE A 28 10.83 9.51 3.71
C ILE A 28 9.68 8.49 3.84
N VAL A 29 9.79 7.50 4.74
CA VAL A 29 8.71 6.52 4.99
C VAL A 29 7.42 7.18 5.47
N TYR A 30 7.51 8.19 6.34
CA TYR A 30 6.34 8.93 6.80
C TYR A 30 5.67 9.74 5.68
N ILE A 31 6.45 10.43 4.85
CA ILE A 31 5.95 11.19 3.70
C ILE A 31 5.22 10.24 2.73
N PHE A 32 5.83 9.11 2.38
CA PHE A 32 5.19 8.12 1.51
C PHE A 32 3.87 7.59 2.07
N ARG A 33 3.76 7.38 3.39
CA ARG A 33 2.52 6.96 4.04
C ARG A 33 1.40 8.00 3.93
N ILE A 34 1.73 9.28 4.06
CA ILE A 34 0.77 10.37 3.88
C ILE A 34 0.30 10.42 2.43
N ILE A 35 1.23 10.31 1.48
CA ILE A 35 0.91 10.30 0.04
C ILE A 35 -0.02 9.13 -0.30
N ILE A 36 0.18 7.95 0.29
CA ILE A 36 -0.69 6.79 0.07
C ILE A 36 -2.11 7.00 0.60
N ILE A 37 -2.26 7.65 1.76
CA ILE A 37 -3.59 8.01 2.28
C ILE A 37 -4.28 8.99 1.34
N ALA A 38 -3.58 10.03 0.88
CA ALA A 38 -4.13 10.99 -0.08
C ALA A 38 -4.54 10.29 -1.38
N PHE A 39 -3.67 9.42 -1.90
CA PHE A 39 -3.92 8.63 -3.11
C PHE A 39 -5.13 7.70 -2.96
N TRP A 40 -5.31 7.06 -1.79
CA TRP A 40 -6.46 6.20 -1.52
C TRP A 40 -7.81 6.92 -1.64
N ILE A 41 -7.86 8.22 -1.36
CA ILE A 41 -9.09 9.02 -1.51
C ILE A 41 -9.26 9.46 -2.96
N ILE A 42 -8.18 9.94 -3.58
CA ILE A 42 -8.21 10.54 -4.92
C ILE A 42 -8.44 9.49 -6.01
N ALA A 43 -7.74 8.35 -5.95
CA ALA A 43 -7.74 7.39 -7.04
C ALA A 43 -9.11 6.75 -7.32
N PRO A 44 -9.93 6.35 -6.32
CA PRO A 44 -11.29 5.88 -6.58
C PRO A 44 -12.17 6.94 -7.24
N ILE A 45 -12.04 8.22 -6.85
CA ILE A 45 -12.81 9.32 -7.47
C ILE A 45 -12.45 9.43 -8.95
N ILE A 46 -11.15 9.41 -9.28
CA ILE A 46 -10.70 9.44 -10.67
C ILE A 46 -11.21 8.22 -11.44
N PHE A 47 -11.18 7.01 -10.87
CA PHE A 47 -11.76 5.81 -11.47
C PHE A 47 -13.26 5.98 -11.80
N ALA A 48 -14.04 6.55 -10.88
CA ALA A 48 -15.46 6.79 -11.09
C ALA A 48 -15.70 7.79 -12.24
N LEU A 49 -14.91 8.88 -12.28
CA LEU A 49 -14.97 9.88 -13.34
C LEU A 49 -14.60 9.27 -14.70
N ILE A 50 -13.59 8.41 -14.76
CA ILE A 50 -13.20 7.72 -15.99
C ILE A 50 -14.36 6.88 -16.53
N ILE A 51 -15.02 6.08 -15.69
CA ILE A 51 -16.17 5.27 -16.12
C ILE A 51 -17.33 6.16 -16.61
N ALA A 52 -17.57 7.29 -15.94
CA ALA A 52 -18.67 8.19 -16.25
C ALA A 52 -18.44 9.08 -17.49
N PHE A 53 -17.18 9.46 -17.78
CA PHE A 53 -16.86 10.49 -18.76
C PHE A 53 -15.91 10.06 -19.89
N ASP A 54 -15.19 8.93 -19.79
CA ASP A 54 -14.36 8.45 -20.89
C ASP A 54 -15.22 7.73 -21.93
N ASP A 55 -15.35 8.33 -23.11
CA ASP A 55 -16.15 7.76 -24.21
C ASP A 55 -15.58 6.43 -24.71
N GLY A 56 -14.28 6.19 -24.58
CA GLY A 56 -13.65 4.90 -24.91
C GLY A 56 -14.17 3.78 -24.01
N ILE A 57 -14.08 3.95 -22.70
CA ILE A 57 -14.53 2.97 -21.70
C ILE A 57 -16.05 2.83 -21.71
N ARG A 58 -16.81 3.91 -21.89
CA ARG A 58 -18.27 3.83 -22.02
C ARG A 58 -18.68 3.02 -23.24
N ASN A 59 -18.06 3.28 -24.40
CA ASN A 59 -18.34 2.50 -25.61
C ASN A 59 -17.85 1.05 -25.46
N LEU A 60 -16.78 0.79 -24.71
CA LEU A 60 -16.34 -0.58 -24.40
C LEU A 60 -17.37 -1.33 -23.56
N ILE A 61 -17.88 -0.70 -22.50
CA ILE A 61 -18.94 -1.28 -21.66
C ILE A 61 -20.19 -1.52 -22.49
N ASN A 62 -20.60 -0.55 -23.30
CA ASN A 62 -21.78 -0.69 -24.15
C ASN A 62 -21.62 -1.75 -25.24
N TYR A 63 -20.43 -1.90 -25.81
CA TYR A 63 -20.12 -2.96 -26.77
C TYR A 63 -20.17 -4.34 -26.10
N ILE A 64 -19.62 -4.49 -24.89
CA ILE A 64 -19.73 -5.75 -24.14
C ILE A 64 -21.20 -6.05 -23.81
N ASN A 65 -21.97 -5.05 -23.40
CA ASN A 65 -23.40 -5.21 -23.13
C ASN A 65 -24.19 -5.57 -24.40
N SER A 66 -23.84 -4.99 -25.56
CA SER A 66 -24.50 -5.32 -26.82
C SER A 66 -24.30 -6.77 -27.23
N LEU A 67 -23.10 -7.33 -26.98
CA LEU A 67 -22.80 -8.75 -27.21
C LEU A 67 -23.58 -9.71 -26.28
N ILE A 68 -24.00 -9.25 -25.10
CA ILE A 68 -24.66 -10.10 -24.09
C ILE A 68 -26.18 -10.04 -24.21
N PHE A 69 -26.74 -8.83 -24.36
CA PHE A 69 -28.17 -8.58 -24.18
C PHE A 69 -28.95 -8.45 -25.46
N TYR A 70 -28.32 -8.04 -26.56
CA TYR A 70 -29.03 -7.72 -27.79
C TYR A 70 -28.92 -8.87 -28.79
N LYS A 71 -30.07 -9.25 -29.35
CA LYS A 71 -30.12 -10.17 -30.49
C LYS A 71 -30.09 -9.40 -31.81
N PRO A 72 -29.66 -10.04 -32.92
CA PRO A 72 -29.76 -9.45 -34.25
C PRO A 72 -31.20 -8.99 -34.52
N GLY A 73 -31.38 -7.71 -34.90
CA GLY A 73 -32.69 -7.12 -35.22
C GLY A 73 -33.50 -6.52 -34.06
N GLU A 74 -32.96 -6.44 -32.85
CA GLU A 74 -33.62 -5.73 -31.74
C GLU A 74 -33.39 -4.21 -31.78
N ILE A 75 -34.46 -3.45 -31.52
CA ILE A 75 -34.44 -1.98 -31.50
C ILE A 75 -33.77 -1.49 -30.21
N TYR A 76 -32.88 -0.53 -30.40
CA TYR A 76 -32.06 0.10 -29.38
C TYR A 76 -32.85 0.85 -28.28
N ASP A 77 -32.49 0.63 -27.01
CA ASP A 77 -32.93 1.46 -25.88
C ASP A 77 -31.72 2.15 -25.19
N VAL A 78 -31.55 3.44 -25.50
CA VAL A 78 -30.54 4.34 -24.90
C VAL A 78 -30.65 4.36 -23.36
N GLY A 79 -31.87 4.21 -22.84
CA GLY A 79 -32.17 4.30 -21.42
C GLY A 79 -31.49 3.18 -20.63
N ILE A 80 -31.49 1.96 -21.16
CA ILE A 80 -30.88 0.79 -20.51
C ILE A 80 -29.36 0.95 -20.40
N ASN A 81 -28.70 1.34 -21.49
CA ASN A 81 -27.23 1.47 -21.50
C ASN A 81 -26.74 2.64 -20.62
N ASN A 82 -27.45 3.77 -20.62
CA ASN A 82 -27.14 4.85 -19.69
C ASN A 82 -27.39 4.45 -18.23
N LEU A 83 -28.50 3.76 -17.94
CA LEU A 83 -28.80 3.27 -16.59
C LEU A 83 -27.71 2.31 -16.09
N VAL A 84 -27.21 1.43 -16.96
CA VAL A 84 -26.10 0.53 -16.64
C VAL A 84 -24.84 1.31 -16.27
N ILE A 85 -24.46 2.36 -17.00
CA ILE A 85 -23.31 3.21 -16.66
C ILE A 85 -23.52 3.93 -15.32
N TRP A 86 -24.72 4.49 -15.09
CA TRP A 86 -25.07 5.21 -13.86
C TRP A 86 -25.16 4.32 -12.62
N ILE A 87 -25.41 3.01 -12.77
CA ILE A 87 -25.35 2.03 -11.67
C ILE A 87 -23.92 1.50 -11.47
N ILE A 88 -23.23 1.18 -12.57
CA ILE A 88 -21.88 0.59 -12.53
C ILE A 88 -20.88 1.58 -11.94
N ALA A 89 -20.90 2.85 -12.33
CA ALA A 89 -19.93 3.85 -11.87
C ALA A 89 -19.87 4.01 -10.32
N PRO A 90 -20.98 4.24 -9.60
CA PRO A 90 -20.96 4.34 -8.14
C PRO A 90 -20.62 3.00 -7.47
N PHE A 91 -21.03 1.87 -8.04
CA PHE A 91 -20.66 0.56 -7.51
C PHE A 91 -19.14 0.31 -7.63
N PHE A 92 -18.57 0.58 -8.80
CA PHE A 92 -17.12 0.50 -9.03
C PHE A 92 -16.34 1.47 -8.16
N TRP A 93 -16.89 2.66 -7.89
CA TRP A 93 -16.30 3.61 -6.96
C TRP A 93 -16.18 3.02 -5.55
N VAL A 94 -17.30 2.58 -4.96
CA VAL A 94 -17.32 1.98 -3.61
C VAL A 94 -16.42 0.75 -3.55
N PHE A 95 -16.49 -0.10 -4.58
CA PHE A 95 -15.67 -1.30 -4.67
C PHE A 95 -14.17 -0.96 -4.72
N ASN A 96 -13.77 0.04 -5.52
CA ASN A 96 -12.38 0.51 -5.56
C ASN A 96 -11.92 1.11 -4.23
N VAL A 97 -12.76 1.89 -3.55
CA VAL A 97 -12.43 2.42 -2.21
C VAL A 97 -12.13 1.27 -1.24
N LEU A 98 -12.98 0.23 -1.23
CA LEU A 98 -12.82 -0.93 -0.36
C LEU A 98 -11.56 -1.73 -0.71
N ILE A 99 -11.35 -2.03 -2.00
CA ILE A 99 -10.14 -2.74 -2.45
C ILE A 99 -8.90 -1.95 -2.05
N MET A 100 -8.84 -0.65 -2.35
CA MET A 100 -7.66 0.13 -2.01
C MET A 100 -7.46 0.24 -0.49
N LEU A 101 -8.54 0.30 0.31
CA LEU A 101 -8.42 0.29 1.77
C LEU A 101 -7.78 -1.01 2.27
N PHE A 102 -8.30 -2.16 1.84
CA PHE A 102 -7.86 -3.47 2.32
C PHE A 102 -6.52 -3.94 1.75
N PHE A 103 -6.24 -3.63 0.49
CA PHE A 103 -5.06 -4.11 -0.20
C PHE A 103 -3.93 -3.07 -0.32
N VAL A 104 -4.22 -1.77 -0.15
CA VAL A 104 -3.20 -0.71 -0.24
C VAL A 104 -2.93 -0.06 1.10
N VAL A 105 -3.94 0.52 1.74
CA VAL A 105 -3.77 1.31 2.96
C VAL A 105 -3.44 0.42 4.15
N ILE A 106 -4.32 -0.53 4.50
CA ILE A 106 -4.17 -1.37 5.70
C ILE A 106 -2.80 -2.09 5.75
N PRO A 107 -2.32 -2.73 4.66
CA PRO A 107 -1.04 -3.42 4.66
C PRO A 107 0.16 -2.49 4.91
N PHE A 108 0.04 -1.21 4.55
CA PHE A 108 1.07 -0.19 4.76
C PHE A 108 1.20 0.24 6.23
N PHE A 109 0.08 0.31 6.94
CA PHE A 109 0.05 0.69 8.37
C PHE A 109 0.26 -0.50 9.31
N LYS A 110 -0.10 -1.72 8.89
CA LYS A 110 0.08 -2.91 9.73
C LYS A 110 1.56 -3.28 9.84
N LYS A 111 2.03 -3.61 11.05
CA LYS A 111 3.37 -4.18 11.28
C LYS A 111 3.49 -5.52 10.55
N SER A 112 4.00 -5.44 9.33
CA SER A 112 4.10 -6.53 8.37
C SER A 112 5.54 -7.05 8.35
N SER A 113 5.72 -8.38 8.41
CA SER A 113 7.03 -9.01 8.22
C SER A 113 7.58 -8.69 6.82
N TRP A 114 8.91 -8.60 6.67
CA TRP A 114 9.56 -8.31 5.38
C TRP A 114 9.00 -9.13 4.20
N ARG A 115 8.72 -10.42 4.40
CA ARG A 115 8.13 -11.31 3.36
C ARG A 115 6.76 -10.82 2.88
N LYS A 116 5.91 -10.37 3.80
CA LYS A 116 4.58 -9.85 3.48
C LYS A 116 4.66 -8.52 2.74
N LYS A 117 5.62 -7.65 3.10
CA LYS A 117 5.88 -6.41 2.36
C LYS A 117 6.44 -6.67 0.97
N ALA A 118 7.36 -7.63 0.82
CA ALA A 118 7.89 -8.04 -0.47
C ALA A 118 6.81 -8.64 -1.39
N TYR A 119 5.90 -9.45 -0.82
CA TYR A 119 4.75 -9.96 -1.56
C TYR A 119 3.81 -8.83 -2.01
N LEU A 120 3.55 -7.87 -1.11
CA LEU A 120 2.74 -6.70 -1.40
C LEU A 120 3.36 -5.84 -2.52
N SER A 121 4.67 -5.58 -2.47
CA SER A 121 5.37 -4.84 -3.54
C SER A 121 5.29 -5.55 -4.88
N PHE A 122 5.46 -6.88 -4.88
CA PHE A 122 5.33 -7.66 -6.11
C PHE A 122 3.93 -7.50 -6.71
N ASN A 123 2.88 -7.63 -5.89
CA ASN A 123 1.52 -7.43 -6.36
C ASN A 123 1.31 -6.03 -6.95
N PHE A 124 1.79 -4.98 -6.29
CA PHE A 124 1.66 -3.62 -6.84
C PHE A 124 2.29 -3.48 -8.21
N ILE A 125 3.52 -3.98 -8.37
CA ILE A 125 4.23 -3.90 -9.64
C ILE A 125 3.53 -4.75 -10.70
N PHE A 126 3.23 -6.00 -10.36
CA PHE A 126 2.60 -6.96 -11.27
C PHE A 126 1.25 -6.47 -11.77
N TRP A 127 0.33 -6.10 -10.87
CA TRP A 127 -1.00 -5.65 -11.27
C TRP A 127 -0.97 -4.34 -12.03
N SER A 128 -0.10 -3.39 -11.66
CA SER A 128 0.03 -2.13 -12.40
C SER A 128 0.49 -2.36 -13.83
N LEU A 129 1.52 -3.19 -14.03
CA LEU A 129 2.00 -3.55 -15.37
C LEU A 129 0.95 -4.34 -16.15
N LEU A 130 0.26 -5.27 -15.49
CA LEU A 130 -0.79 -6.07 -16.12
C LEU A 130 -1.94 -5.19 -16.62
N PHE A 131 -2.46 -4.26 -15.79
CA PHE A 131 -3.56 -3.40 -16.20
C PHE A 131 -3.18 -2.41 -17.29
N ILE A 132 -1.95 -1.88 -17.26
CA ILE A 132 -1.42 -1.08 -18.38
C ILE A 132 -1.39 -1.96 -19.64
N ALA A 133 -0.81 -3.16 -19.57
CA ALA A 133 -0.76 -4.08 -20.71
C ALA A 133 -2.16 -4.45 -21.24
N ILE A 134 -3.15 -4.64 -20.36
CA ILE A 134 -4.55 -4.89 -20.75
C ILE A 134 -5.13 -3.72 -21.55
N ILE A 135 -4.88 -2.47 -21.16
CA ILE A 135 -5.36 -1.30 -21.91
C ILE A 135 -4.83 -1.34 -23.35
N TYR A 136 -3.52 -1.57 -23.52
CA TYR A 136 -2.91 -1.67 -24.85
C TYR A 136 -3.38 -2.90 -25.61
N ALA A 137 -3.57 -4.04 -24.94
CA ALA A 137 -4.09 -5.25 -25.56
C ALA A 137 -5.51 -5.05 -26.09
N ILE A 138 -6.39 -4.38 -25.32
CA ILE A 138 -7.74 -4.02 -25.79
C ILE A 138 -7.62 -3.13 -27.04
N TRP A 139 -6.85 -2.05 -26.94
CA TRP A 139 -6.67 -1.12 -28.07
C TRP A 139 -6.20 -1.82 -29.36
N LEU A 140 -5.20 -2.70 -29.24
CA LEU A 140 -4.67 -3.47 -30.38
C LEU A 140 -5.64 -4.52 -30.90
N THR A 141 -6.57 -5.01 -30.08
CA THR A 141 -7.47 -6.11 -30.47
C THR A 141 -8.82 -5.64 -30.99
N ILE A 142 -9.26 -4.42 -30.69
CA ILE A 142 -10.53 -3.85 -31.21
C ILE A 142 -10.71 -4.06 -32.73
N PRO A 143 -9.71 -3.81 -33.59
CA PRO A 143 -9.87 -4.00 -35.03
C PRO A 143 -10.21 -5.43 -35.46
N PHE A 144 -9.79 -6.44 -34.68
CA PHE A 144 -10.06 -7.85 -34.99
C PHE A 144 -11.49 -8.29 -34.63
N TYR A 145 -12.22 -7.49 -33.86
CA TYR A 145 -13.61 -7.78 -33.47
C TYR A 145 -14.64 -7.15 -34.41
N LYS A 146 -14.23 -6.73 -35.61
CA LYS A 146 -15.14 -6.16 -36.61
C LYS A 146 -16.33 -7.10 -36.83
N HIS A 147 -17.53 -6.59 -36.54
CA HIS A 147 -18.78 -7.26 -36.86
C HIS A 147 -19.31 -6.63 -38.14
N GLU A 148 -19.32 -7.40 -39.23
CA GLU A 148 -19.90 -6.90 -40.47
C GLU A 148 -21.42 -6.85 -40.33
N ALA A 149 -22.01 -5.77 -40.85
CA ALA A 149 -23.45 -5.63 -40.86
C ALA A 149 -24.11 -6.76 -41.64
N GLU A 150 -24.99 -7.51 -40.98
CA GLU A 150 -25.94 -8.35 -41.70
C GLU A 150 -26.82 -7.42 -42.55
N VAL A 151 -26.72 -7.56 -43.86
CA VAL A 151 -27.42 -6.71 -44.83
C VAL A 151 -28.92 -7.02 -44.74
N GLY A 152 -29.62 -6.35 -43.82
CA GLY A 152 -31.07 -6.39 -43.73
C GLY A 152 -31.70 -5.49 -44.80
N SER A 153 -32.57 -6.07 -45.63
CA SER A 153 -33.37 -5.33 -46.61
C SER A 153 -34.49 -4.55 -45.90
N GLY A 154 -34.27 -3.27 -45.58
CA GLY A 154 -35.31 -2.38 -45.05
C GLY A 154 -34.76 -1.02 -44.63
N GLU A 155 -35.62 0.01 -44.63
CA GLU A 155 -35.30 1.44 -44.43
C GLU A 155 -34.66 1.83 -43.07
N SER A 156 -34.32 0.87 -42.20
CA SER A 156 -33.75 1.12 -40.87
C SER A 156 -32.46 0.32 -40.60
N ILE A 157 -31.54 0.32 -41.57
CA ILE A 157 -30.20 -0.28 -41.45
C ILE A 157 -29.46 0.21 -40.17
N GLU A 158 -29.73 1.44 -39.73
CA GLU A 158 -29.15 2.02 -38.50
C GLU A 158 -29.73 1.45 -37.19
N ASN A 159 -30.97 0.93 -37.19
CA ASN A 159 -31.62 0.43 -35.97
C ASN A 159 -31.42 -1.08 -35.73
N ASN A 160 -31.05 -1.84 -36.75
CA ASN A 160 -30.98 -3.31 -36.67
C ASN A 160 -29.59 -3.87 -36.36
N ASN A 161 -28.57 -3.01 -36.22
CA ASN A 161 -27.19 -3.46 -36.10
C ASN A 161 -26.42 -2.77 -34.95
N VAL A 162 -27.01 -2.87 -33.75
CA VAL A 162 -26.50 -2.26 -32.50
C VAL A 162 -25.07 -2.69 -32.16
N ILE A 163 -24.69 -3.92 -32.51
CA ILE A 163 -23.35 -4.46 -32.23
C ILE A 163 -22.29 -3.74 -33.07
N ASP A 164 -22.52 -3.57 -34.37
CA ASP A 164 -21.60 -2.86 -35.27
C ASP A 164 -21.50 -1.37 -34.94
N PHE A 165 -22.62 -0.74 -34.57
CA PHE A 165 -22.62 0.65 -34.10
C PHE A 165 -21.67 0.85 -32.90
N TYR A 166 -21.78 0.01 -31.87
CA TYR A 166 -20.90 0.11 -30.70
C TYR A 166 -19.47 -0.32 -30.98
N TRP A 167 -19.25 -1.29 -31.88
CA TRP A 167 -17.90 -1.64 -32.33
C TRP A 167 -17.22 -0.46 -33.03
N SER A 168 -17.90 0.18 -34.00
CA SER A 168 -17.39 1.35 -34.73
C SER A 168 -17.11 2.51 -33.77
N SER A 169 -18.05 2.80 -32.86
CA SER A 169 -17.88 3.82 -31.83
C SER A 169 -16.70 3.52 -30.92
N LEU A 170 -16.53 2.27 -30.51
CA LEU A 170 -15.40 1.82 -29.69
C LEU A 170 -14.07 1.97 -30.42
N ASN A 171 -14.01 1.60 -31.69
CA ASN A 171 -12.80 1.70 -32.52
C ASN A 171 -12.37 3.15 -32.75
N LEU A 172 -13.33 4.08 -32.79
CA LEU A 172 -13.05 5.51 -32.91
C LEU A 172 -12.64 6.17 -31.59
N THR A 173 -13.23 5.76 -30.46
CA THR A 173 -13.06 6.48 -29.19
C THR A 173 -12.06 5.85 -28.23
N PHE A 174 -11.85 4.53 -28.27
CA PHE A 174 -10.92 3.87 -27.34
C PHE A 174 -9.48 4.09 -27.77
N ASN A 175 -8.77 4.93 -27.02
CA ASN A 175 -7.37 5.26 -27.30
C ASN A 175 -6.57 5.32 -25.99
N PRO A 176 -5.45 4.59 -25.85
CA PRO A 176 -4.56 4.68 -24.69
C PRO A 176 -4.01 6.10 -24.46
N PHE A 177 -4.03 6.96 -25.48
CA PHE A 177 -3.56 8.33 -25.41
C PHE A 177 -4.67 9.35 -25.14
N SER A 178 -5.91 8.92 -24.86
CA SER A 178 -6.98 9.84 -24.42
C SER A 178 -6.65 10.44 -23.04
N GLY A 179 -7.12 11.66 -22.76
CA GLY A 179 -6.83 12.34 -21.48
C GLY A 179 -7.27 11.54 -20.25
N TRP A 180 -8.45 10.92 -20.31
CA TRP A 180 -8.95 10.06 -19.23
C TRP A 180 -8.18 8.74 -19.13
N MET A 181 -7.78 8.14 -20.26
CA MET A 181 -6.99 6.92 -20.25
C MET A 181 -5.55 7.16 -19.75
N ILE A 182 -4.99 8.35 -20.00
CA ILE A 182 -3.73 8.80 -19.39
C ILE A 182 -3.90 8.99 -17.88
N ALA A 183 -5.02 9.57 -17.43
CA ALA A 183 -5.32 9.67 -16.00
C ALA A 183 -5.40 8.28 -15.35
N LEU A 184 -6.03 7.31 -16.02
CA LEU A 184 -6.09 5.91 -15.57
C LEU A 184 -4.69 5.28 -15.47
N GLN A 185 -3.88 5.41 -16.53
CA GLN A 185 -2.50 4.91 -16.54
C GLN A 185 -1.65 5.55 -15.45
N SER A 186 -1.85 6.84 -15.17
CA SER A 186 -1.13 7.56 -14.11
C SER A 186 -1.39 6.97 -12.72
N ILE A 187 -2.61 6.50 -12.45
CA ILE A 187 -2.93 5.78 -11.21
C ILE A 187 -2.07 4.51 -11.11
N TYR A 188 -1.98 3.72 -12.18
CA TYR A 188 -1.17 2.50 -12.20
C TYR A 188 0.34 2.80 -12.07
N VAL A 189 0.82 3.89 -12.68
CA VAL A 189 2.21 4.33 -12.51
C VAL A 189 2.50 4.70 -11.05
N VAL A 190 1.58 5.38 -10.37
CA VAL A 190 1.74 5.69 -8.93
C VAL A 190 1.77 4.41 -8.08
N LEU A 191 0.88 3.45 -8.36
CA LEU A 191 0.89 2.15 -7.68
C LEU A 191 2.20 1.39 -7.91
N PHE A 192 2.75 1.44 -9.12
CA PHE A 192 4.06 0.88 -9.45
C PHE A 192 5.18 1.52 -8.62
N ILE A 193 5.18 2.86 -8.49
CA ILE A 193 6.14 3.60 -7.65
C ILE A 193 6.01 3.18 -6.18
N PHE A 194 4.79 3.01 -5.66
CA PHE A 194 4.60 2.48 -4.30
C PHE A 194 5.13 1.05 -4.14
N GLY A 195 4.99 0.22 -5.16
CA GLY A 195 5.59 -1.11 -5.21
C GLY A 195 7.11 -1.05 -5.06
N ILE A 196 7.79 -0.20 -5.83
CA ILE A 196 9.24 0.03 -5.72
C ILE A 196 9.61 0.49 -4.32
N PHE A 197 8.88 1.47 -3.78
CA PHE A 197 9.14 1.99 -2.43
C PHE A 197 9.01 0.89 -1.36
N LEU A 198 8.01 0.00 -1.47
CA LEU A 198 7.85 -1.12 -0.56
C LEU A 198 8.98 -2.15 -0.64
N ILE A 199 9.63 -2.32 -1.80
CA ILE A 199 10.84 -3.14 -1.92
C ILE A 199 11.95 -2.54 -1.05
N PHE A 200 12.19 -1.23 -1.17
CA PHE A 200 13.16 -0.53 -0.34
C PHE A 200 12.83 -0.66 1.16
N GLU A 201 11.57 -0.41 1.55
CA GLU A 201 11.14 -0.54 2.94
C GLU A 201 11.31 -1.99 3.46
N SER A 202 11.03 -2.99 2.63
CA SER A 202 11.22 -4.41 2.95
C SER A 202 12.69 -4.78 3.13
N ASP A 203 13.57 -4.30 2.24
CA ASP A 203 15.02 -4.52 2.35
C ASP A 203 15.60 -3.81 3.58
N MET A 204 15.15 -2.59 3.87
CA MET A 204 15.50 -1.88 5.11
C MET A 204 15.05 -2.64 6.35
N LEU A 205 13.85 -3.22 6.36
CA LEU A 205 13.39 -4.06 7.48
C LEU A 205 14.23 -5.34 7.63
N ARG A 206 14.68 -5.93 6.52
CA ARG A 206 15.54 -7.11 6.52
C ARG A 206 16.95 -6.81 7.03
N LYS A 207 17.56 -5.71 6.57
CA LYS A 207 18.97 -5.36 6.85
C LYS A 207 19.15 -4.51 8.11
N LEU A 208 18.35 -3.47 8.29
CA LEU A 208 18.54 -2.44 9.32
C LEU A 208 17.74 -2.69 10.61
N LYS A 209 16.88 -3.74 10.65
CA LYS A 209 15.99 -4.03 11.79
C LYS A 209 15.32 -2.76 12.33
N LEU A 210 14.79 -1.93 11.44
CA LEU A 210 14.09 -0.69 11.79
C LEU A 210 13.02 -1.00 12.83
N ASP A 211 13.32 -0.69 14.08
CA ASP A 211 12.42 -0.87 15.21
C ASP A 211 11.63 0.44 15.33
N TYR A 212 10.47 0.53 14.67
CA TYR A 212 9.61 1.74 14.67
C TYR A 212 9.17 2.18 16.08
N TYR A 213 9.44 1.37 17.12
CA TYR A 213 9.25 1.73 18.53
C TYR A 213 10.23 2.81 19.03
N ARG A 214 11.33 3.05 18.30
CA ARG A 214 12.45 3.91 18.73
C ARG A 214 12.11 5.40 18.82
N PHE A 215 10.99 5.84 18.23
CA PHE A 215 10.64 7.27 18.13
C PHE A 215 9.32 7.68 18.78
N THR A 216 8.41 6.76 19.11
CA THR A 216 7.18 7.10 19.85
C THR A 216 7.41 7.28 21.35
N VAL A 217 8.49 6.72 21.91
CA VAL A 217 8.74 6.76 23.37
C VAL A 217 9.44 8.07 23.80
N ASN A 218 10.10 8.80 22.90
CA ASN A 218 11.04 9.86 23.29
C ASN A 218 10.50 11.30 23.33
N ARG A 219 9.21 11.57 23.06
CA ARG A 219 8.66 12.93 23.24
C ARG A 219 8.03 13.18 24.61
N LYS A 220 7.42 12.18 25.24
CA LYS A 220 6.82 12.35 26.59
C LYS A 220 7.86 12.42 27.71
N ASN A 221 8.98 11.70 27.59
CA ASN A 221 10.01 11.70 28.65
C ASN A 221 10.74 13.04 28.81
N ASN A 222 10.90 13.82 27.73
CA ASN A 222 11.49 15.16 27.84
C ASN A 222 10.57 16.12 28.62
N SER A 223 9.25 15.95 28.53
CA SER A 223 8.28 16.76 29.28
C SER A 223 8.24 16.40 30.77
N LEU A 224 8.27 15.10 31.11
CA LEU A 224 8.34 14.65 32.51
C LEU A 224 9.68 15.03 33.16
N MET A 225 10.80 14.88 32.44
CA MET A 225 12.11 15.27 32.94
C MET A 225 12.21 16.79 33.15
N ASN A 226 11.68 17.59 32.21
CA ASN A 226 11.62 19.04 32.38
C ASN A 226 10.69 19.44 33.54
N GLN A 227 9.56 18.77 33.74
CA GLN A 227 8.65 19.02 34.87
C GLN A 227 9.27 18.63 36.22
N VAL A 228 10.02 17.53 36.30
CA VAL A 228 10.74 17.12 37.52
C VAL A 228 11.90 18.07 37.80
N LEU A 229 12.59 18.56 36.77
CA LEU A 229 13.65 19.57 36.91
C LEU A 229 13.10 20.94 37.31
N GLU A 230 12.03 21.43 36.69
CA GLU A 230 11.32 22.64 37.11
C GLU A 230 10.81 22.53 38.54
N GLY A 231 10.28 21.36 38.93
CA GLY A 231 9.90 21.08 40.32
C GLY A 231 11.08 21.23 41.27
N LYS A 232 12.19 20.53 41.01
CA LYS A 232 13.39 20.57 41.88
C LYS A 232 14.05 21.95 41.96
N ILE A 233 14.01 22.75 40.89
CA ILE A 233 14.48 24.15 40.90
C ILE A 233 13.54 25.02 41.76
N ASN A 234 12.23 24.87 41.60
CA ASN A 234 11.24 25.67 42.35
C ASN A 234 11.19 25.32 43.84
N PHE A 235 11.59 24.10 44.24
CA PHE A 235 11.73 23.70 45.65
C PHE A 235 13.11 24.03 46.24
N GLY A 236 14.04 24.61 45.47
CA GLY A 236 15.35 25.04 45.96
C GLY A 236 16.37 23.92 46.16
N ASP A 237 16.12 22.71 45.64
CA ASP A 237 17.01 21.55 45.81
C ASP A 237 18.34 21.68 45.04
N TYR A 238 18.43 22.59 44.06
CA TYR A 238 19.62 22.78 43.22
C TYR A 238 19.81 24.25 42.82
N GLU A 239 21.06 24.74 42.85
CA GLU A 239 21.42 26.02 42.25
C GLU A 239 21.51 25.93 40.71
N ALA A 240 21.16 27.01 40.01
CA ALA A 240 21.15 27.05 38.53
C ALA A 240 22.50 26.68 37.88
N LYS A 241 23.62 26.76 38.62
CA LYS A 241 24.96 26.36 38.15
C LYS A 241 25.13 24.84 38.02
N ASP A 242 24.44 24.05 38.83
CA ASP A 242 24.53 22.58 38.83
C ASP A 242 23.51 21.91 37.90
N LEU A 243 22.60 22.69 37.31
CA LEU A 243 21.54 22.16 36.45
C LEU A 243 22.10 21.39 35.24
N ASN A 244 23.19 21.88 34.66
CA ASN A 244 23.79 21.27 33.48
C ASN A 244 24.46 19.91 33.77
N SER A 245 25.03 19.74 34.98
CA SER A 245 25.63 18.47 35.38
C SER A 245 24.54 17.43 35.66
N GLU A 246 23.43 17.84 36.27
CA GLU A 246 22.29 16.97 36.54
C GLU A 246 21.52 16.60 35.26
N ILE A 247 21.33 17.54 34.32
CA ILE A 247 20.79 17.23 32.98
C ILE A 247 21.67 16.20 32.27
N LYS A 248 23.00 16.33 32.38
CA LYS A 248 23.94 15.39 31.76
C LYS A 248 23.88 14.02 32.43
N ARG A 249 23.73 13.97 33.76
CA ARG A 249 23.54 12.73 34.53
C ARG A 249 22.23 12.03 34.18
N LEU A 250 21.11 12.75 34.20
CA LEU A 250 19.79 12.21 33.85
C LEU A 250 19.74 11.71 32.40
N LYS A 251 20.37 12.43 31.46
CA LYS A 251 20.54 11.94 30.09
C LYS A 251 21.32 10.62 30.06
N ASN A 252 22.40 10.50 30.83
CA ASN A 252 23.17 9.27 30.90
C ASN A 252 22.37 8.12 31.52
N GLU A 253 21.65 8.36 32.62
CA GLU A 253 20.77 7.37 33.27
C GLU A 253 19.67 6.89 32.32
N LEU A 254 18.97 7.79 31.64
CA LEU A 254 17.97 7.43 30.62
C LEU A 254 18.57 6.63 29.47
N THR A 255 19.81 6.94 29.07
CA THR A 255 20.51 6.20 28.01
C THR A 255 20.87 4.79 28.45
N ILE A 256 21.26 4.62 29.72
CA ILE A 256 21.55 3.32 30.34
C ILE A 256 20.27 2.49 30.50
N GLU A 257 19.20 3.09 31.02
CA GLU A 257 17.92 2.41 31.19
C GLU A 257 17.34 1.95 29.84
N ALA A 258 17.37 2.82 28.82
CA ALA A 258 16.98 2.45 27.47
C ALA A 258 17.86 1.33 26.87
N ARG A 259 19.13 1.23 27.28
CA ARG A 259 20.04 0.15 26.89
C ARG A 259 19.67 -1.16 27.59
N GLU A 260 19.33 -1.12 28.87
CA GLU A 260 18.91 -2.28 29.65
C GLU A 260 17.58 -2.86 29.14
N GLN A 261 16.60 -2.00 28.89
CA GLN A 261 15.33 -2.40 28.28
C GLN A 261 15.53 -3.07 26.90
N ARG A 262 16.46 -2.56 26.07
CA ARG A 262 16.82 -3.18 24.78
C ARG A 262 17.43 -4.57 24.94
N VAL A 263 18.33 -4.73 25.90
CA VAL A 263 18.96 -6.02 26.19
C VAL A 263 17.89 -7.00 26.69
N GLN A 264 17.03 -6.57 27.61
CA GLN A 264 15.98 -7.42 28.18
C GLN A 264 14.97 -7.86 27.12
N LYS A 265 14.49 -6.96 26.26
CA LYS A 265 13.55 -7.30 25.19
C LYS A 265 14.16 -8.27 24.17
N ARG A 266 15.42 -8.09 23.77
CA ARG A 266 16.12 -9.03 22.88
C ARG A 266 16.38 -10.38 23.55
N LEU A 267 16.63 -10.41 24.86
CA LEU A 267 16.74 -11.65 25.62
C LEU A 267 15.41 -12.41 25.61
N ASN A 268 14.30 -11.72 25.88
CA ASN A 268 12.96 -12.31 25.83
C ASN A 268 12.63 -12.84 24.42
N GLU A 269 12.97 -12.11 23.35
CA GLU A 269 12.78 -12.58 21.96
C GLU A 269 13.66 -13.80 21.62
N LEU A 270 14.91 -13.84 22.12
CA LEU A 270 15.80 -14.98 21.92
C LEU A 270 15.31 -16.20 22.69
N GLU A 271 14.80 -16.00 23.90
CA GLU A 271 14.21 -17.03 24.75
C GLU A 271 12.92 -17.58 24.12
N GLU A 272 12.03 -16.72 23.61
CA GLU A 272 10.88 -17.15 22.82
C GLU A 272 11.28 -17.97 21.58
N ARG A 273 12.32 -17.55 20.85
CA ARG A 273 12.81 -18.29 19.68
C ARG A 273 13.40 -19.65 20.08
N ALA A 274 14.12 -19.71 21.20
CA ALA A 274 14.65 -20.96 21.74
C ALA A 274 13.51 -21.89 22.18
N ASN A 275 12.51 -21.35 22.88
CA ASN A 275 11.33 -22.09 23.33
C ASN A 275 10.50 -22.61 22.15
N ARG A 276 10.29 -21.81 21.10
CA ARG A 276 9.63 -22.27 19.86
C ARG A 276 10.42 -23.36 19.13
N LYS A 277 11.76 -23.28 19.10
CA LYS A 277 12.61 -24.32 18.51
C LYS A 277 12.58 -25.61 19.34
N ASN A 278 12.62 -25.51 20.66
CA ASN A 278 12.55 -26.65 21.56
C ASN A 278 11.17 -27.31 21.48
N ALA A 279 10.08 -26.53 21.50
CA ALA A 279 8.71 -27.04 21.33
C ALA A 279 8.53 -27.82 20.00
N LYS A 280 9.11 -27.33 18.90
CA LYS A 280 9.12 -28.05 17.61
C LYS A 280 9.91 -29.36 17.67
N LYS A 281 11.06 -29.39 18.37
CA LYS A 281 11.85 -30.61 18.57
C LYS A 281 11.12 -31.64 19.44
N PHE A 282 10.39 -31.20 20.47
CA PHE A 282 9.58 -32.10 21.30
C PHE A 282 8.37 -32.68 20.55
N LYS A 283 7.79 -31.93 19.61
CA LYS A 283 6.69 -32.42 18.76
C LYS A 283 7.15 -33.57 17.85
N ASN A 284 8.29 -33.40 17.17
CA ASN A 284 8.83 -34.43 16.28
C ASN A 284 9.38 -35.68 17.01
N LYS A 285 9.71 -35.57 18.30
CA LYS A 285 10.19 -36.72 19.11
C LYS A 285 9.06 -37.62 19.63
N LYS A 286 7.80 -37.14 19.65
CA LYS A 286 6.64 -37.96 20.05
C LYS A 286 6.09 -38.81 18.90
N GLU A 287 6.39 -38.45 17.65
CA GLU A 287 5.93 -39.19 16.46
C GLU A 287 6.88 -40.33 16.04
N THR A 288 8.05 -40.47 16.68
CA THR A 288 9.02 -41.56 16.43
C THR A 288 8.96 -42.63 17.53
N LYS A 289 7.75 -43.13 17.79
CA LYS A 289 7.51 -44.43 18.42
C LYS A 289 6.34 -45.11 17.70
N LEU A 290 6.66 -45.72 16.57
CA LEU A 290 5.98 -46.87 15.98
C LEU A 290 7.06 -47.67 15.25
#